data_AF-A0A942FPW6-F1
#
_entry.id   AF-A0A942FPW6-F1
#
_cell.length_a   1.000
_cell.length_b   1.000
_cell.length_c   1.000
_cell.angle_alpha   90.00
_cell.angle_beta   90.00
_cell.angle_gamma   90.00
#
_symmetry.space_group_name_H-M   'P 1'
#
loop_
_entity.id
_entity.type
_entity.pdbx_description
1 polymer ?
#
loop_
_entity_poly.entity_id
_entity_poly.type
_entity_poly.pdbx_seq_one_letter_code
_entity_poly.pdbx_strand_id
1 'polypeptide(L)'
;MIIYKVFSKNYELKKGELMGMLIERRKDLRGMTQVEAGMRWAKVTFGHMVKDKKSVFIVPSELKLRSDTRWLVEKGVFSKEELFGISKLMDQGIKV
;
A
#
# COMPACT_ATOMS: atom_id res chain seq x y z
N MET A 1 9.40 -1.78 14.05
CA MET A 1 8.46 -0.68 13.78
C MET A 1 8.28 -0.68 12.28
N ILE A 2 7.09 -0.96 11.78
CA ILE A 2 6.84 -1.08 10.34
C ILE A 2 6.11 0.17 9.89
N ILE A 3 6.58 0.81 8.82
CA ILE A 3 5.92 1.97 8.23
C ILE A 3 5.23 1.54 6.94
N TYR A 4 3.91 1.63 6.90
CA TYR A 4 3.14 1.38 5.68
C TYR A 4 2.81 2.70 5.00
N LYS A 5 3.18 2.83 3.73
CA LYS A 5 2.58 3.87 2.86
C LYS A 5 1.22 3.36 2.40
N VAL A 6 0.18 4.16 2.62
CA VAL A 6 -1.20 3.81 2.28
C VAL A 6 -1.61 4.56 1.04
N PHE A 7 -2.23 3.85 0.11
CA PHE A 7 -2.65 4.39 -1.17
C PHE A 7 -4.10 4.00 -1.47
N SER A 8 -4.76 4.82 -2.29
CA SER A 8 -6.03 4.48 -2.94
C SER A 8 -5.78 4.25 -4.43
N LYS A 9 -6.36 3.20 -4.98
CA LYS A 9 -6.40 2.97 -6.42
C LYS A 9 -7.51 3.82 -7.05
N ASN A 10 -7.11 4.72 -7.93
CA ASN A 10 -8.00 5.42 -8.84
C ASN A 10 -8.19 4.55 -10.09
N TYR A 11 -9.31 3.84 -10.18
CA TYR A 11 -9.62 2.93 -11.29
C TYR A 11 -9.84 3.65 -12.63
N GLU A 12 -10.30 4.90 -12.60
CA GLU A 12 -10.53 5.70 -13.81
C GLU A 12 -9.20 6.12 -14.44
N LEU A 13 -8.26 6.58 -13.60
CA LEU A 13 -6.95 7.07 -14.04
C LEU A 13 -5.86 5.99 -14.06
N LYS A 14 -6.19 4.76 -13.62
CA LYS A 14 -5.25 3.63 -13.49
C LYS A 14 -3.99 4.00 -12.70
N LYS A 15 -4.17 4.72 -11.59
CA LYS A 15 -3.09 5.28 -10.76
C LYS A 15 -3.32 5.01 -9.29
N GLY A 16 -2.24 4.91 -8.52
CA GLY A 16 -2.29 4.92 -7.06
C GLY A 16 -2.06 6.33 -6.52
N GLU A 17 -2.94 6.80 -5.64
CA GLU A 17 -2.82 8.08 -4.95
C GLU A 17 -2.41 7.84 -3.50
N LEU A 18 -1.36 8.53 -3.03
CA LEU A 18 -0.90 8.41 -1.65
C LEU A 18 -1.93 9.04 -0.71
N MET A 19 -2.46 8.26 0.22
CA MET A 19 -3.42 8.72 1.22
C MET A 19 -2.74 9.13 2.53
N GLY A 20 -1.62 8.50 2.86
CA GLY A 20 -0.90 8.77 4.11
C GLY A 20 0.00 7.61 4.52
N MET A 21 0.37 7.59 5.79
CA MET A 21 1.25 6.56 6.36
C MET A 21 0.63 5.97 7.64
N LEU A 22 0.85 4.67 7.86
CA LEU A 22 0.59 3.98 9.12
C LEU A 22 1.89 3.52 9.74
N ILE A 23 2.02 3.72 11.05
CA ILE A 23 3.19 3.30 11.82
C ILE A 23 2.76 2.18 12.76
N GLU A 24 3.11 0.94 12.42
CA GLU A 24 2.85 -0.22 13.26
C GLU A 24 3.98 -0.40 14.27
N ARG A 25 3.62 -0.21 15.55
CA ARG A 25 4.52 -0.34 16.69
C ARG A 25 4.41 -1.70 17.38
N ARG A 26 3.33 -2.45 17.14
CA ARG A 26 3.13 -3.77 17.74
C ARG A 26 4.15 -4.75 17.18
N LYS A 27 4.73 -5.57 18.07
CA LYS A 27 5.61 -6.68 17.70
C LYS A 27 4.82 -7.94 17.34
N ASP A 28 3.66 -8.12 17.96
CA ASP A 28 2.75 -9.23 17.69
C ASP A 28 1.67 -8.80 16.69
N LEU A 29 1.63 -9.48 15.55
CA LEU A 29 0.65 -9.30 14.47
C LEU A 29 -0.55 -10.25 14.59
N ARG A 30 -0.70 -10.94 15.73
CA ARG A 30 -1.80 -11.88 16.02
C ARG A 30 -1.92 -12.99 14.98
N GLY A 31 -0.77 -13.53 14.56
CA GLY A 31 -0.69 -14.58 13.54
C GLY A 31 -0.88 -14.11 12.09
N MET A 32 -1.04 -12.80 11.84
CA MET A 32 -1.09 -12.25 10.48
C MET A 32 0.31 -11.92 9.95
N THR A 33 0.47 -11.97 8.62
CA THR A 33 1.65 -11.38 7.97
C THR A 33 1.65 -9.85 8.10
N GLN A 34 2.82 -9.22 7.94
CA GLN A 34 2.93 -7.76 7.95
C GLN A 34 1.99 -7.09 6.94
N VAL A 35 1.82 -7.69 5.76
CA VAL A 35 0.97 -7.15 4.70
C VAL A 35 -0.50 -7.24 5.08
N GLU A 36 -0.96 -8.39 5.60
CA GLU A 36 -2.35 -8.58 6.01
C GLU A 36 -2.74 -7.66 7.16
N ALA A 37 -1.87 -7.56 8.18
CA ALA A 37 -2.09 -6.66 9.31
C ALA A 37 -2.18 -5.21 8.85
N GLY A 38 -1.23 -4.76 8.02
CA GLY A 38 -1.23 -3.40 7.48
C GLY A 38 -2.42 -3.12 6.56
N MET A 39 -2.82 -4.07 5.73
CA MET A 39 -3.98 -3.95 4.84
C MET A 39 -5.28 -3.82 5.63
N ARG A 40 -5.46 -4.65 6.66
CA ARG A 40 -6.62 -4.58 7.55
C ARG A 40 -6.68 -3.22 8.25
N TRP A 41 -5.54 -2.74 8.75
CA TRP A 41 -5.48 -1.46 9.44
C TRP A 41 -5.75 -0.28 8.51
N ALA A 42 -5.17 -0.27 7.31
CA ALA A 42 -5.42 0.75 6.30
C ALA A 42 -6.89 0.84 5.89
N LYS A 43 -7.58 -0.30 5.72
CA LYS A 43 -9.02 -0.29 5.40
C LYS A 43 -9.87 0.28 6.53
N VAL A 44 -9.50 0.04 7.80
CA VAL A 44 -10.20 0.62 8.95
C VAL A 44 -9.94 2.12 9.03
N THR A 45 -8.68 2.54 8.90
CA THR A 45 -8.28 3.94 9.08
C THR A 45 -8.69 4.83 7.90
N PHE A 46 -8.45 4.41 6.66
CA PHE A 46 -8.62 5.22 5.45
C PHE A 46 -9.85 4.86 4.63
N GLY A 47 -10.50 3.73 4.91
CA GLY A 47 -11.63 3.25 4.08
C GLY A 47 -12.84 4.18 4.07
N HIS A 48 -12.95 5.13 5.01
CA HIS A 48 -14.00 6.15 5.00
C HIS A 48 -13.70 7.32 4.05
N MET A 49 -12.45 7.47 3.62
CA MET A 49 -12.00 8.55 2.73
C MET A 49 -12.13 8.18 1.24
N VAL A 50 -12.51 6.94 0.93
CA VAL A 50 -12.64 6.43 -0.44
C VAL A 50 -14.03 5.89 -0.68
N LYS A 51 -14.48 5.96 -1.94
CA LYS A 51 -15.80 5.41 -2.34
C LYS A 51 -15.85 3.88 -2.21
N ASP A 52 -14.74 3.18 -2.48
CA ASP A 52 -14.63 1.73 -2.36
C ASP A 52 -13.45 1.35 -1.46
N LYS A 53 -13.72 0.69 -0.33
CA LYS A 53 -12.68 0.23 0.60
C LYS A 53 -11.72 -0.80 -0.01
N LYS A 54 -12.10 -1.47 -1.10
CA LYS A 54 -11.21 -2.38 -1.85
C LYS A 54 -10.15 -1.63 -2.65
N SER A 55 -10.33 -0.34 -2.90
CA SER A 55 -9.32 0.50 -3.55
C SER A 55 -8.14 0.82 -2.64
N VAL A 56 -8.27 0.65 -1.32
CA VAL A 56 -7.20 0.92 -0.37
C VAL A 56 -6.21 -0.23 -0.35
N PHE A 57 -4.93 0.09 -0.53
CA PHE A 57 -3.83 -0.85 -0.41
C PHE A 57 -2.64 -0.21 0.30
N ILE A 58 -1.69 -1.04 0.69
CA ILE A 58 -0.52 -0.63 1.47
C ILE A 58 0.76 -1.12 0.82
N VAL A 59 1.83 -0.35 1.00
CA VAL A 59 3.18 -0.76 0.68
C VAL A 59 4.06 -0.55 1.91
N PRO A 60 4.55 -1.61 2.55
CA PRO A 60 5.57 -1.51 3.59
C PRO A 60 6.81 -0.77 3.06
N SER A 61 7.28 0.23 3.79
CA SER A 61 8.41 1.09 3.40
C SER A 61 9.74 0.33 3.38
N GLU A 62 9.79 -0.82 4.04
CA GLU A 62 10.95 -1.71 4.12
C GLU A 62 11.08 -2.63 2.89
N LEU A 63 10.04 -2.77 2.05
CA LEU A 63 10.09 -3.61 0.85
C LEU A 63 10.94 -2.96 -0.25
N LYS A 64 11.88 -3.74 -0.81
CA LYS A 64 12.68 -3.29 -1.95
C LYS A 64 11.87 -3.53 -3.23
N LEU A 65 11.60 -2.42 -3.93
CA LEU A 65 10.73 -2.31 -5.12
C LEU A 65 10.98 -3.33 -6.24
N ARG A 66 12.22 -3.80 -6.43
CA ARG A 66 12.61 -4.63 -7.57
C ARG A 66 12.21 -6.11 -7.48
N SER A 67 12.03 -6.68 -6.29
CA SER A 67 11.65 -8.08 -6.10
C SER A 67 10.27 -8.24 -5.48
N ASP A 68 9.88 -7.31 -4.60
CA ASP A 68 8.82 -7.56 -3.63
C ASP A 68 7.50 -6.86 -3.95
N THR A 69 7.33 -6.34 -5.17
CA THR A 69 6.04 -5.80 -5.65
C THR A 69 5.28 -6.78 -6.54
N ARG A 70 5.88 -7.94 -6.84
CA ARG A 70 5.26 -9.01 -7.63
C ARG A 70 3.94 -9.47 -7.02
N TRP A 71 3.84 -9.50 -5.69
CA TRP A 71 2.60 -9.88 -4.99
C TRP A 71 1.42 -8.92 -5.28
N LEU A 72 1.68 -7.64 -5.58
CA LEU A 72 0.64 -6.68 -5.95
C LEU A 72 0.03 -7.04 -7.32
N VAL A 73 0.83 -7.59 -8.24
CA VAL A 73 0.34 -8.18 -9.50
C VAL A 73 -0.37 -9.50 -9.24
N GLU A 74 0.26 -10.41 -8.49
CA GLU A 74 -0.26 -11.77 -8.25
C GLU A 74 -1.59 -11.78 -7.48
N LYS A 75 -1.79 -10.81 -6.59
CA LYS A 75 -3.06 -10.63 -5.87
C LYS A 75 -4.08 -9.79 -6.64
N GLY A 76 -3.78 -9.42 -7.89
CA GLY A 76 -4.67 -8.65 -8.76
C GLY A 76 -4.94 -7.23 -8.27
N VAL A 77 -4.10 -6.70 -7.38
CA VAL A 77 -4.23 -5.33 -6.87
C VAL A 77 -3.88 -4.33 -7.98
N PHE A 78 -2.85 -4.66 -8.77
CA PHE A 78 -2.39 -3.85 -9.90
C PHE A 78 -2.09 -4.67 -11.15
N SER A 79 -2.35 -4.09 -12.32
CA SER A 79 -1.70 -4.53 -13.55
C SER A 79 -0.22 -4.11 -13.54
N LYS A 80 0.60 -4.71 -14.39
CA LYS A 80 2.03 -4.36 -14.49
C LYS A 80 2.24 -2.88 -14.82
N GLU A 81 1.36 -2.32 -15.66
CA GLU A 81 1.40 -0.93 -16.11
C GLU A 81 1.09 0.04 -14.96
N GLU A 82 0.10 -0.29 -14.13
CA GLU A 82 -0.29 0.54 -12.98
C GLU A 82 0.80 0.56 -11.89
N LEU A 83 1.47 -0.56 -11.69
CA LEU A 83 2.59 -0.69 -10.75
C LEU A 83 3.79 0.19 -11.12
N PHE A 84 4.04 0.36 -12.41
CA PHE A 84 5.12 1.21 -12.92
C PHE A 84 4.89 2.71 -12.59
N GLY A 85 3.63 3.13 -12.51
CA GLY A 85 3.29 4.48 -12.06
C GLY A 85 3.56 4.70 -10.57
N ILE A 86 3.31 3.68 -9.74
CA ILE A 86 3.49 3.75 -8.29
C ILE A 86 4.97 3.67 -7.90
N SER A 87 5.78 2.86 -8.59
CA SER A 87 7.23 2.78 -8.33
C SER A 87 7.89 4.15 -8.44
N LYS A 88 7.50 4.94 -9.45
CA LYS A 88 8.00 6.32 -9.64
C LYS A 88 7.60 7.25 -8.49
N LEU A 89 6.40 7.12 -7.93
CA LEU A 89 5.95 7.90 -6.77
C LEU A 89 6.66 7.50 -5.48
N MET A 90 7.07 6.23 -5.37
CA MET A 90 7.81 5.72 -4.22
C MET A 90 9.29 6.11 -4.22
N ASP A 91 9.90 6.20 -5.41
CA ASP A 91 11.30 6.63 -5.62
C ASP A 91 11.48 8.16 -5.46
N GLN A 92 10.43 8.95 -5.67
CA GLN A 92 10.42 10.40 -5.39
C GLN A 92 10.32 10.70 -3.89
N GLY A 93 11.14 10.03 -3.08
CA GLY A 93 11.16 10.09 -1.62
C GLY A 93 10.78 11.48 -1.07
N ILE A 94 9.77 11.47 -0.20
CA ILE A 94 9.40 12.63 0.61
C ILE A 94 10.67 13.10 1.31
N LYS A 95 11.17 14.29 0.94
CA LYS A 95 12.06 15.05 1.81
C LYS A 95 11.24 15.33 3.07
N VAL A 96 11.58 14.61 4.14
CA VAL A 96 11.12 14.91 5.49
C VAL A 96 11.80 16.19 5.94
#